data_AF-E5AUF4-F1
#
_entry.id   AF-E5AUF4-F1
#
_cell.length_a   1.000
_cell.length_b   1.000
_cell.length_c   1.000
_cell.angle_alpha   90.00
_cell.angle_beta   90.00
_cell.angle_gamma   90.00
#
_symmetry.space_group_name_H-M   'P 1'
#
loop_
_entity.id
_entity.type
_entity.pdbx_description
1 polymer ?
#
loop_
_entity_poly.entity_id
_entity_poly.type
_entity_poly.pdbx_seq_one_letter_code
_entity_poly.pdbx_strand_id
1 'polypeptide(L)' 'MFLASVGSSLNADVRPDGVMLAPARRKYSLDDLIAQCDMKTFFPEDMAAWSEVKPVGREAW' A
#
# COMPACT_ATOMS: atom_id res chain seq x y z
N MET A 1 6.15 10.28 -22.91
CA MET A 1 6.13 9.76 -21.52
C MET A 1 5.97 8.26 -21.61
N PHE A 2 7.00 7.48 -21.30
CA PHE A 2 6.91 6.01 -21.33
C PHE A 2 6.07 5.54 -20.15
N LEU A 3 5.11 4.62 -20.40
CA LEU A 3 4.16 4.13 -19.39
C LEU A 3 4.77 3.15 -18.37
N ALA A 4 6.03 2.73 -18.57
CA ALA A 4 6.73 1.80 -17.71
C ALA A 4 8.22 2.18 -17.60
N SER A 5 8.77 1.99 -16.40
CA SER A 5 10.19 2.18 -16.06
C SER A 5 10.75 0.92 -15.39
N VAL A 6 12.07 0.86 -15.19
CA VAL A 6 12.69 -0.19 -14.36
C VAL A 6 12.00 -0.23 -12.99
N GLY A 7 11.61 -1.43 -12.55
CA GLY A 7 10.85 -1.66 -11.31
C GLY A 7 9.32 -1.62 -11.45
N SER A 8 8.78 -1.27 -12.63
CA SER A 8 7.34 -1.30 -12.88
C SER A 8 6.82 -2.74 -13.00
N SER A 9 5.65 -3.01 -12.43
CA SER A 9 4.92 -4.27 -12.64
C SER A 9 4.05 -4.20 -13.91
N LEU A 10 4.03 -5.27 -14.69
CA LEU A 10 3.25 -5.39 -15.94
C LEU A 10 2.36 -6.63 -15.89
N ASN A 11 1.17 -6.54 -16.46
CA ASN A 11 0.31 -7.69 -16.74
C ASN A 11 0.71 -8.26 -18.10
N ALA A 12 0.88 -9.59 -18.17
CA ALA A 12 1.17 -10.30 -19.41
C ALA A 12 -0.05 -11.08 -19.87
N ASP A 13 -0.47 -10.83 -21.11
CA ASP A 13 -1.55 -11.54 -21.79
C ASP A 13 -0.96 -12.32 -22.97
N VAL A 14 -1.00 -13.65 -22.90
CA VAL A 14 -0.43 -14.53 -23.93
C VAL A 14 -1.46 -14.76 -25.01
N ARG A 15 -1.10 -14.41 -26.25
CA ARG A 15 -1.94 -14.49 -27.44
C ARG A 15 -1.28 -15.40 -28.48
N PRO A 16 -2.02 -15.88 -29.49
CA PRO A 16 -1.46 -16.73 -30.55
C PRO A 16 -0.33 -16.07 -31.35
N ASP A 17 -0.34 -14.74 -31.43
CA ASP A 17 0.62 -13.91 -32.19
C ASP A 17 1.74 -13.31 -31.32
N GLY A 18 1.70 -13.50 -30.00
CA GLY A 18 2.73 -13.00 -29.10
C GLY A 18 2.23 -12.73 -27.68
N VAL A 19 2.95 -11.86 -26.96
CA VAL A 19 2.60 -11.48 -25.58
C VAL A 19 2.34 -9.98 -25.52
N MET A 20 1.15 -9.60 -25.08
CA MET A 20 0.82 -8.20 -24.83
C MET A 20 1.17 -7.85 -23.37
N LEU A 21 1.98 -6.81 -23.20
CA LEU A 21 2.31 -6.26 -21.88
C LEU A 21 1.55 -4.95 -21.66
N ALA A 22 0.87 -4.85 -20.52
CA ALA A 22 0.18 -3.63 -20.10
C ALA A 22 0.62 -3.24 -18.68
N PRO A 23 0.70 -1.93 -18.35
CA PRO A 23 0.99 -1.49 -16.98
C PRO A 23 0.02 -2.11 -15.98
N ALA A 24 0.55 -2.80 -14.97
CA ALA A 24 -0.27 -3.34 -13.90
C ALA A 24 -0.71 -2.18 -12.99
N ARG A 25 -2.02 -1.95 -12.89
CA ARG A 25 -2.57 -1.05 -11.87
C ARG A 25 -2.80 -1.85 -10.60
N ARG A 26 -2.19 -1.42 -9.50
CA ARG A 26 -2.49 -1.99 -8.19
C ARG A 26 -3.93 -1.64 -7.83
N LYS A 27 -4.72 -2.67 -7.56
CA LYS A 27 -6.03 -2.57 -6.92
C LYS A 27 -5.89 -3.29 -5.60
N TYR A 28 -6.42 -2.67 -4.56
CA TYR A 28 -6.39 -3.23 -3.22
C TYR A 28 -7.83 -3.51 -2.81
N SER A 29 -8.09 -4.70 -2.29
CA SER A 29 -9.29 -4.96 -1.51
C SER A 29 -8.95 -4.82 -0.03
N LEU A 30 -9.91 -4.39 0.78
CA LEU A 30 -9.71 -4.30 2.22
C LEU A 30 -9.38 -5.66 2.82
N ASP A 31 -10.09 -6.70 2.38
CA ASP A 31 -9.90 -8.07 2.86
C ASP A 31 -8.48 -8.60 2.57
N ASP A 32 -7.95 -8.36 1.37
CA ASP A 32 -6.59 -8.78 1.01
C ASP A 32 -5.52 -8.05 1.84
N LEU A 33 -5.76 -6.78 2.18
CA LEU A 33 -4.85 -6.00 3.00
C LEU A 33 -4.88 -6.48 4.46
N ILE A 34 -6.06 -6.73 5.02
CA ILE A 34 -6.21 -7.24 6.38
C ILE A 34 -5.57 -8.64 6.51
N ALA A 35 -5.72 -9.49 5.49
CA ALA A 35 -5.12 -10.83 5.49
C ALA A 35 -3.58 -10.81 5.54
N GLN A 36 -2.93 -9.71 5.17
CA GLN A 36 -1.48 -9.53 5.25
C GLN A 36 -1.01 -9.06 6.63
N CYS A 37 -1.90 -8.62 7.52
CA CYS A 37 -1.55 -8.16 8.85
C CYS A 37 -1.22 -9.34 9.78
N ASP A 38 -0.12 -9.24 10.52
CA ASP A 38 0.15 -10.14 11.64
C ASP A 38 -0.62 -9.69 12.88
N MET A 39 -1.68 -10.44 13.21
CA MET A 39 -2.54 -10.19 14.37
C MET A 39 -1.83 -10.39 15.72
N LYS A 40 -0.63 -10.96 15.74
CA LYS A 40 0.20 -11.11 16.95
C LYS A 40 1.21 -9.99 17.12
N THR A 41 1.32 -9.09 16.14
CA THR A 41 2.19 -7.93 16.25
C THR A 41 1.68 -7.02 17.37
N PHE A 42 2.59 -6.66 18.27
CA PHE A 42 2.27 -5.77 19.38
C PHE A 42 1.96 -4.37 18.87
N PHE A 43 1.16 -3.65 19.64
CA PHE A 43 0.91 -2.24 19.36
C PHE A 43 2.25 -1.48 19.34
N PRO A 44 2.51 -0.64 18.33
CA PRO A 44 3.77 0.10 18.24
C PRO A 44 3.97 0.99 19.48
N GLU A 45 5.15 0.89 20.11
CA GLU A 45 5.48 1.67 21.33
C GLU A 45 5.43 3.18 21.06
N ASP A 46 5.85 3.59 19.85
CA ASP A 46 5.79 4.98 19.40
C ASP A 46 4.36 5.49 19.28
N MET A 47 3.38 4.65 18.91
CA MET A 47 1.96 5.05 18.86
C MET A 47 1.39 5.39 20.24
N ALA A 48 1.90 4.81 21.32
CA ALA A 48 1.48 5.19 22.67
C ALA A 48 1.88 6.66 22.96
N ALA A 49 3.08 7.07 22.53
CA ALA A 49 3.54 8.44 22.68
C ALA A 49 2.61 9.46 22.00
N TRP A 50 2.03 9.13 20.84
CA TRP A 50 1.08 10.02 20.14
C TRP A 50 -0.19 10.31 20.96
N SER A 51 -0.66 9.36 21.76
CA SER A 51 -1.84 9.55 22.62
C SER A 51 -1.60 10.50 23.79
N GLU A 52 -0.32 10.69 24.17
CA GLU A 52 0.10 11.54 25.30
C GLU A 52 0.62 12.91 24.84
N VAL A 53 0.78 13.12 23.53
CA VAL A 53 1.24 14.39 22.97
C VAL A 53 0.18 15.46 23.25
N LYS A 54 0.59 16.47 24.02
CA LYS A 54 -0.22 17.67 24.20
C LYS A 54 -0.25 18.49 22.91
N PRO A 55 -1.42 19.02 22.50
CA PRO A 55 -1.48 19.92 21.36
C PRO A 55 -0.58 21.13 21.64
N VAL A 56 0.29 21.44 20.70
CA VAL A 56 1.22 22.59 20.77
C VAL A 56 0.62 23.87 20.17
N GLY A 57 -0.68 23.83 19.82
CA GLY A 57 -1.45 24.94 19.22
C GLY A 57 -2.57 25.48 20.12
N ARG A 58 -3.49 26.26 19.52
CA ARG A 58 -4.70 26.79 20.20
C ARG A 58 -5.90 25.86 20.09
N GLU A 59 -5.66 24.57 20.00
CA GLU A 59 -6.71 23.57 19.89
C GLU A 59 -7.28 23.35 21.30
N ALA A 60 -8.55 23.74 21.50
CA ALA A 60 -9.29 23.40 22.70
C ALA A 60 -9.80 21.98 22.55
N TRP A 61 -9.65 21.18 23.61
CA TRP A 61 -10.21 19.82 23.70
C TRP A 61 -11.74 19.84 23.75
#